data_AF-A0AAW1HUC3-F1
#
_entry.id   AF-A0AAW1HUC3-F1
#
_cell.length_a   1.000
_cell.length_b   1.000
_cell.length_c   1.000
_cell.angle_alpha   90.00
_cell.angle_beta   90.00
_cell.angle_gamma   90.00
#
_symmetry.space_group_name_H-M   'P 1'
#
loop_
_entity.id
_entity.type
_entity.pdbx_description
1 polymer ?
#
loop_
_entity_poly.entity_id
_entity_poly.type
_entity_poly.pdbx_seq_one_letter_code
_entity_poly.pdbx_strand_id
1 'polypeptide(L)'
;MRPPNIMDAVEMENIVRALFPQHPIRPEMRFDNSNDCPPFTHEELEIAFLSLKNRKAPGPDGIPSEILKIVFQCSPSLLLRMYNVCLEYSVFPARWKCARLVLIKNNNNNNNNNNNNNNNNAKRKDTGPNKPGAKRKDTGPNKPGALTTESS
;
A
#
# COMPACT_ATOMS: atom_id res chain seq x y z
N MET A 1 -38.85 17.84 -19.08
CA MET A 1 -37.41 17.58 -18.91
C MET A 1 -36.82 18.72 -18.11
N ARG A 2 -36.21 18.46 -16.95
CA ARG A 2 -35.44 19.49 -16.22
C ARG A 2 -34.16 19.72 -17.04
N PRO A 3 -33.80 20.97 -17.42
CA PRO A 3 -32.52 21.21 -18.09
C PRO A 3 -31.38 20.68 -17.21
N PRO A 4 -30.28 20.18 -17.80
CA PRO A 4 -29.11 19.80 -17.01
C PRO A 4 -28.71 21.01 -16.17
N ASN A 5 -28.48 20.80 -14.87
CA ASN A 5 -27.97 21.85 -14.01
C ASN A 5 -26.55 22.17 -14.50
N ILE A 6 -26.43 23.18 -15.35
CA ILE A 6 -25.14 23.71 -15.80
C ILE A 6 -24.62 24.46 -14.58
N MET A 7 -23.81 23.78 -13.76
CA MET A 7 -23.02 24.43 -12.71
C MET A 7 -22.27 25.60 -13.34
N ASP A 8 -22.35 26.77 -12.72
CA ASP A 8 -21.63 27.93 -13.22
C ASP A 8 -20.12 27.73 -13.05
N ALA A 9 -19.32 28.50 -13.80
CA ALA A 9 -17.86 28.36 -13.80
C ALA A 9 -17.25 28.64 -12.41
N VAL A 10 -17.90 29.49 -11.61
CA VAL A 10 -17.44 29.87 -10.27
C VAL A 10 -17.64 28.71 -9.30
N GLU A 11 -18.78 28.03 -9.38
CA GLU A 11 -19.09 26.84 -8.60
C GLU A 11 -18.12 25.70 -8.93
N MET A 12 -17.83 25.48 -10.22
CA MET A 12 -16.82 24.51 -10.63
C MET A 12 -15.43 24.84 -10.07
N GLU A 13 -15.01 26.11 -10.14
CA GLU A 13 -13.71 26.52 -9.61
C GLU A 13 -13.62 26.33 -8.08
N ASN A 14 -14.69 26.63 -7.36
CA ASN A 14 -14.77 26.39 -5.92
C ASN A 14 -14.66 24.91 -5.57
N ILE A 15 -15.33 24.03 -6.34
CA ILE A 15 -15.24 22.58 -6.18
C ILE A 15 -13.80 22.10 -6.45
N VAL A 16 -13.18 22.55 -7.54
CA VAL A 16 -11.80 22.15 -7.88
C VAL A 16 -10.83 22.58 -6.78
N ARG A 17 -10.92 23.83 -6.31
CA ARG A 17 -10.10 24.35 -5.22
C ARG A 17 -10.27 23.60 -3.91
N ALA A 18 -11.49 23.18 -3.59
CA ALA A 18 -11.79 22.46 -2.36
C ALA A 18 -11.36 20.97 -2.40
N LEU A 19 -11.44 20.33 -3.57
CA LEU A 19 -11.19 18.90 -3.71
C LEU A 19 -9.75 18.56 -4.12
N PHE A 20 -9.08 19.44 -4.84
CA PHE A 20 -7.74 19.19 -5.38
C PHE A 20 -6.72 20.20 -4.81
N PRO A 21 -5.64 19.74 -4.16
CA PRO A 21 -4.59 20.63 -3.69
C PRO A 21 -3.94 21.37 -4.87
N GLN A 22 -3.55 22.62 -4.64
CA GLN A 22 -2.67 23.34 -5.57
C GLN A 22 -1.27 22.73 -5.47
N HIS A 23 -0.87 22.01 -6.50
CA HIS A 23 0.49 21.49 -6.63
C HIS A 23 1.31 22.49 -7.45
N PRO A 24 2.62 22.67 -7.13
CA PRO A 24 3.49 23.45 -7.99
C PRO A 24 3.47 22.86 -9.41
N ILE A 25 3.60 23.72 -10.42
CA ILE A 25 3.69 23.28 -11.81
C ILE A 25 4.88 22.34 -11.92
N ARG A 26 4.59 21.07 -12.22
CA ARG A 26 5.64 20.06 -12.45
C ARG A 26 6.38 20.47 -13.73
N PRO A 27 7.72 20.65 -13.69
CA PRO A 27 8.49 20.88 -14.90
C PRO A 27 8.20 19.75 -15.89
N GLU A 28 8.05 20.08 -17.17
CA GLU A 28 8.04 19.05 -18.21
C GLU A 28 9.33 18.23 -18.08
N MET A 29 9.19 16.94 -17.84
CA MET A 29 10.32 16.03 -17.92
C MET A 29 10.65 15.89 -19.41
N ARG A 30 11.75 16.49 -19.84
CA ARG A 30 12.34 16.20 -21.15
C ARG A 30 12.92 14.80 -21.07
N PHE A 31 12.24 13.85 -21.70
CA PHE A 31 12.83 12.54 -21.93
C PHE A 31 13.91 12.73 -23.00
N ASP A 32 15.14 12.36 -22.67
CA ASP A 32 16.16 12.20 -23.70
C ASP A 32 15.67 11.10 -24.64
N ASN A 33 15.62 11.37 -25.94
CA ASN A 33 15.21 10.38 -26.94
C ASN A 33 16.33 9.34 -27.19
N SER A 34 17.22 9.14 -26.21
CA SER A 34 18.19 8.06 -26.20
C SER A 34 17.43 6.75 -25.97
N ASN A 35 17.01 6.15 -27.10
CA ASN A 35 16.81 4.72 -27.29
C ASN A 35 17.87 3.96 -26.44
N ASP A 36 17.55 3.16 -25.44
CA ASP A 36 16.61 2.05 -25.46
C ASP A 36 16.04 1.79 -24.05
N CYS A 37 14.71 1.76 -23.91
CA CYS A 37 14.12 1.07 -22.76
C CYS A 37 14.21 -0.44 -23.06
N PRO A 38 14.96 -1.23 -22.28
CA PRO A 38 15.08 -2.66 -22.55
C PRO A 38 13.71 -3.34 -22.46
N PRO A 39 13.48 -4.40 -23.24
CA PRO A 39 12.25 -5.18 -23.11
C PRO A 39 12.15 -5.77 -21.72
N PHE A 40 10.93 -5.88 -21.21
CA PHE A 40 10.65 -6.57 -19.95
C PHE A 40 11.13 -8.02 -20.01
N THR A 41 11.67 -8.51 -18.89
CA THR A 41 12.03 -9.92 -18.73
C THR A 41 10.89 -10.74 -18.13
N HIS A 42 11.03 -12.06 -18.16
CA HIS A 42 10.05 -12.95 -17.55
C HIS A 42 10.02 -12.79 -16.02
N GLU A 43 11.19 -12.61 -15.40
CA GLU A 43 11.34 -12.43 -13.95
C GLU A 43 10.68 -11.13 -13.49
N GLU A 44 10.86 -10.03 -14.23
CA GLU A 44 10.18 -8.77 -13.93
C GLU A 44 8.66 -8.93 -14.03
N LEU A 45 8.18 -9.64 -15.05
CA LEU A 45 6.78 -9.94 -15.22
C LEU A 45 6.25 -10.80 -14.06
N GLU A 46 6.99 -11.82 -13.63
CA GLU A 46 6.61 -12.68 -12.50
C GLU A 46 6.51 -11.87 -11.19
N ILE A 47 7.51 -11.04 -10.89
CA ILE A 47 7.50 -10.16 -9.72
C ILE A 47 6.29 -9.22 -9.76
N ALA A 48 6.00 -8.63 -10.93
CA ALA A 48 4.84 -7.75 -11.10
C ALA A 48 3.53 -8.49 -10.81
N PHE A 49 3.36 -9.71 -11.33
CA PHE A 49 2.14 -10.48 -11.12
C PHE A 49 1.98 -11.02 -9.68
N LEU A 50 3.08 -11.32 -8.99
CA LEU A 50 3.07 -11.63 -7.56
C LEU A 50 2.64 -10.42 -6.71
N SER A 51 3.02 -9.21 -7.12
CA SER A 51 2.68 -7.97 -6.41
C SER A 51 1.21 -7.54 -6.55
N LEU A 52 0.50 -8.07 -7.55
CA LEU A 52 -0.90 -7.71 -7.82
C LEU A 52 -1.80 -8.07 -6.63
N LYS A 53 -2.55 -7.09 -6.12
CA LYS A 53 -3.51 -7.29 -5.04
C LYS A 53 -4.84 -7.79 -5.60
N ASN A 54 -5.42 -8.80 -4.95
CA ASN A 54 -6.75 -9.29 -5.27
C ASN A 54 -7.83 -8.37 -4.68
N ARG A 55 -9.07 -8.52 -5.16
CA ARG A 55 -10.28 -7.81 -4.72
C ARG A 55 -10.15 -6.29 -4.82
N LYS A 56 -9.30 -5.82 -5.74
CA LYS A 56 -9.26 -4.42 -6.15
C LYS A 56 -10.36 -4.17 -7.17
N ALA A 57 -10.92 -2.97 -7.14
CA ALA A 57 -11.89 -2.57 -8.15
C ALA A 57 -11.20 -2.61 -9.53
N PRO A 58 -11.78 -3.26 -10.54
CA PRO A 58 -11.21 -3.25 -11.88
C PRO A 58 -11.23 -1.83 -12.46
N GLY A 59 -10.32 -1.59 -13.40
CA GLY A 59 -10.32 -0.35 -14.17
C GLY A 59 -11.56 -0.23 -15.05
N PRO A 60 -11.64 0.84 -15.86
CA PRO A 60 -12.69 0.99 -16.88
C PRO A 60 -12.68 -0.15 -17.93
N ASP A 61 -11.61 -0.95 -17.99
CA ASP A 61 -11.54 -2.15 -18.79
C ASP A 61 -12.40 -3.32 -18.29
N GLY A 62 -12.74 -3.32 -17.00
CA GLY A 62 -13.52 -4.37 -16.38
C GLY A 62 -12.71 -5.65 -16.14
N ILE A 63 -11.37 -5.62 -16.22
CA ILE A 63 -10.51 -6.79 -16.04
C ILE A 63 -9.99 -6.81 -14.59
N PRO A 64 -10.42 -7.77 -13.74
CA PRO A 64 -9.87 -7.94 -12.39
C PRO A 64 -8.44 -8.47 -12.42
N SER A 65 -7.67 -8.20 -11.36
CA SER A 65 -6.30 -8.71 -11.23
C SER A 65 -6.23 -10.23 -11.13
N GLU A 66 -7.29 -10.88 -10.63
CA GLU A 66 -7.42 -12.33 -10.59
C GLU A 66 -7.45 -12.95 -11.98
N ILE A 67 -8.11 -12.31 -12.94
CA ILE A 67 -8.16 -12.79 -14.33
C ILE A 67 -6.78 -12.66 -14.97
N LEU A 68 -6.10 -11.53 -14.75
CA LEU A 68 -4.72 -11.36 -15.21
C LEU A 68 -3.81 -12.48 -14.66
N LYS A 69 -3.91 -12.79 -13.36
CA LYS A 69 -3.14 -13.89 -12.75
C LYS A 69 -3.42 -15.25 -13.37
N ILE A 70 -4.69 -15.56 -13.67
CA ILE A 70 -5.05 -16.80 -14.37
C ILE A 70 -4.41 -16.84 -15.76
N VAL A 71 -4.51 -15.75 -16.52
CA VAL A 71 -3.89 -15.67 -17.86
C VAL A 71 -2.37 -15.84 -17.77
N PHE A 72 -1.72 -15.23 -16.77
CA PHE A 72 -0.29 -15.39 -16.55
C PHE A 72 0.10 -16.83 -16.21
N GLN A 73 -0.70 -17.54 -15.41
CA GLN A 73 -0.47 -18.96 -15.12
C GLN A 73 -0.64 -19.83 -16.37
N CYS A 74 -1.58 -19.50 -17.25
CA CYS A 74 -1.82 -20.27 -18.48
C CYS A 74 -0.81 -19.95 -19.59
N SER A 75 -0.43 -18.69 -19.76
CA SER A 75 0.43 -18.24 -20.87
C SER A 75 1.18 -16.95 -20.51
N PRO A 76 2.28 -17.05 -19.75
CA PRO A 76 3.04 -15.87 -19.38
C PRO A 76 3.79 -15.26 -20.58
N SER A 77 4.16 -16.09 -21.56
CA SER A 77 4.81 -15.65 -22.80
C SER A 77 3.92 -14.75 -23.67
N LEU A 78 2.60 -14.97 -23.67
CA LEU A 78 1.64 -14.11 -24.35
C LEU A 78 1.66 -12.70 -23.77
N LEU A 79 1.59 -12.59 -22.45
CA LEU A 79 1.60 -11.31 -21.74
C LEU A 79 2.94 -10.60 -21.92
N LEU A 80 4.06 -11.32 -21.76
CA LEU A 80 5.39 -10.76 -21.94
C LEU A 80 5.56 -10.16 -23.34
N ARG A 81 5.19 -10.91 -24.38
CA ARG A 81 5.23 -10.43 -25.77
C ARG A 81 4.33 -9.22 -25.96
N MET A 82 3.10 -9.25 -25.45
CA MET A 82 2.17 -8.13 -25.57
C MET A 82 2.72 -6.86 -24.92
N TYR A 83 3.26 -6.94 -23.70
CA TYR A 83 3.85 -5.79 -23.01
C TYR A 83 5.08 -5.25 -23.73
N ASN A 84 5.95 -6.12 -24.24
CA ASN A 84 7.15 -5.71 -24.98
C ASN A 84 6.80 -5.06 -26.33
N VAL A 85 5.76 -5.54 -27.03
CA VAL A 85 5.25 -4.85 -28.23
C VAL A 85 4.68 -3.47 -27.86
N CYS A 86 3.96 -3.35 -26.75
CA CYS A 86 3.46 -2.03 -26.32
C CYS A 86 4.62 -1.06 -26.03
N LEU A 87 5.70 -1.57 -25.42
CA LEU A 87 6.90 -0.78 -25.09
C LEU A 87 7.67 -0.37 -26.35
N GLU A 88 7.97 -1.33 -27.23
CA GLU A 88 8.74 -1.13 -28.47
C GLU A 88 8.07 -0.09 -29.40
N TYR A 89 6.75 -0.21 -29.59
CA TYR A 89 6.01 0.68 -30.50
C TYR A 89 5.41 1.90 -29.80
N SER A 90 5.56 2.01 -28.48
CA SER A 90 4.89 3.05 -27.68
C SER A 90 3.36 3.11 -27.89
N VAL A 91 2.75 1.97 -28.23
CA VAL A 91 1.30 1.85 -28.48
C VAL A 91 0.66 1.12 -27.32
N PHE A 92 -0.21 1.82 -26.61
CA PHE A 92 -0.98 1.28 -25.49
C PHE A 92 -2.49 1.35 -25.76
N PRO A 93 -3.27 0.34 -25.33
CA PRO A 93 -4.73 0.38 -25.42
C PRO A 93 -5.29 1.67 -24.84
N ALA A 94 -6.19 2.35 -25.59
CA ALA A 94 -6.77 3.62 -25.15
C ALA A 94 -7.44 3.51 -23.76
N ARG A 95 -8.05 2.35 -23.49
CA ARG A 95 -8.75 2.06 -22.24
C ARG A 95 -7.84 1.99 -21.01
N TRP A 96 -6.56 1.65 -21.18
CA TRP A 96 -5.57 1.65 -20.10
C TRP A 96 -5.15 3.08 -19.71
N LYS A 97 -5.34 4.05 -20.61
CA LYS A 97 -5.07 5.47 -20.37
C LYS A 97 -6.25 6.18 -19.70
N CYS A 98 -7.37 5.48 -19.52
CA CYS A 98 -8.57 6.00 -18.88
C CYS A 98 -8.64 5.55 -17.41
N ALA A 99 -9.04 6.46 -16.52
CA ALA A 99 -9.30 6.15 -15.12
C ALA A 99 -10.65 6.74 -14.68
N ARG A 100 -11.34 6.06 -13.77
CA ARG A 100 -12.57 6.56 -13.13
C ARG A 100 -12.22 7.14 -11.77
N LEU A 101 -12.34 8.47 -11.62
CA LEU A 101 -12.16 9.14 -10.33
C LEU A 101 -13.41 8.98 -9.48
N VAL A 102 -13.25 8.44 -8.27
CA VAL A 102 -14.32 8.32 -7.27
C VAL A 102 -13.80 8.88 -5.95
N LEU A 103 -14.50 9.86 -5.40
CA LEU A 103 -14.16 10.45 -4.11
C LEU A 103 -14.72 9.58 -3.00
N ILE A 104 -13.83 9.06 -2.14
CA ILE A 104 -14.20 8.24 -0.98
C ILE A 104 -13.95 9.07 0.27
N LYS A 105 -15.01 9.33 1.05
CA LYS A 105 -14.90 10.02 2.34
C LYS A 105 -14.20 9.12 3.36
N ASN A 106 -13.11 9.59 3.95
CA ASN A 106 -12.46 8.91 5.06
C ASN A 106 -13.31 9.06 6.35
N ASN A 107 -13.43 8.01 7.17
CA ASN A 107 -14.30 7.99 8.37
C ASN A 107 -13.53 8.19 9.70
N ASN A 108 -12.36 8.85 9.67
CA ASN A 108 -11.55 9.05 10.85
C ASN A 108 -12.11 10.17 11.75
N ASN A 109 -13.11 9.86 12.58
CA ASN A 109 -13.62 10.76 13.62
C ASN A 109 -12.88 10.54 14.95
N ASN A 110 -11.67 11.09 15.10
CA ASN A 110 -10.96 11.10 16.39
C ASN A 110 -11.31 12.38 17.18
N ASN A 111 -12.51 12.43 17.77
CA ASN A 111 -12.89 13.49 18.72
C ASN A 111 -12.54 13.08 20.16
N ASN A 112 -11.25 13.18 20.54
CA ASN A 112 -10.83 13.04 21.93
C ASN A 112 -10.76 14.42 22.61
N ASN A 113 -11.90 14.95 23.03
CA ASN A 113 -11.97 16.10 23.94
C ASN A 113 -12.08 15.59 25.38
N ASN A 114 -10.95 15.24 26.00
CA ASN A 114 -10.89 14.95 27.44
C ASN A 114 -10.58 16.24 28.21
N ASN A 115 -11.61 17.04 28.52
CA ASN A 115 -11.54 18.07 29.55
C ASN A 115 -11.76 17.40 30.93
N ASN A 116 -10.69 16.89 31.55
CA ASN A 116 -10.71 16.53 32.96
C ASN A 116 -9.94 17.59 33.76
N ASN A 117 -10.63 18.67 34.12
CA ASN A 117 -10.28 19.44 35.31
C ASN A 117 -10.64 18.59 36.52
N ASN A 118 -9.65 18.11 37.26
CA ASN A 118 -9.82 17.82 38.69
C ASN A 118 -8.50 18.08 39.42
N ASN A 119 -8.50 19.21 40.13
CA ASN A 119 -7.62 19.52 41.26
C ASN A 119 -7.62 18.34 42.24
N ASN A 120 -6.43 18.01 42.78
CA ASN A 120 -6.16 17.83 44.21
C ASN A 120 -4.79 17.15 44.39
N ASN A 121 -3.78 17.88 44.90
CA ASN A 121 -2.68 17.22 45.61
C ASN A 121 -2.22 18.03 46.82
N ALA A 122 -2.73 17.65 47.99
CA ALA A 122 -2.19 17.99 49.30
C ALA A 122 -1.42 16.78 49.86
N LYS A 123 -0.12 16.73 49.52
CA LYS A 123 1.02 16.46 50.41
C LYS A 123 0.76 15.62 51.67
N ARG A 124 1.23 14.37 51.70
CA ARG A 124 1.77 13.72 52.93
C ARG A 124 2.97 12.84 52.59
N LYS A 125 4.02 13.04 53.40
CA LYS A 125 5.33 12.38 53.39
C LYS A 125 5.27 11.08 54.20
N ASP A 126 6.21 10.17 53.94
CA ASP A 126 7.16 9.61 54.92
C ASP A 126 7.64 8.20 54.49
N THR A 127 8.93 8.09 54.20
CA THR A 127 9.66 6.82 54.04
C THR A 127 10.89 6.85 54.93
N GLY A 128 11.07 5.80 55.73
CA GLY A 128 12.26 5.50 56.52
C GLY A 128 12.21 4.07 57.09
N PRO A 129 13.35 3.42 57.37
CA PRO A 129 13.71 2.15 56.72
C PRO A 129 13.98 0.97 57.70
N ASN A 130 14.19 -0.26 57.18
CA ASN A 130 15.40 -1.12 57.35
C ASN A 130 15.14 -2.66 57.22
N LYS A 131 15.95 -3.32 56.36
CA LYS A 131 16.59 -4.69 56.27
C LYS A 131 16.28 -5.85 57.28
N PRO A 132 16.90 -7.07 57.17
CA PRO A 132 17.37 -7.91 56.03
C PRO A 132 17.23 -9.47 56.22
N GLY A 133 17.60 -10.25 55.19
CA GLY A 133 18.18 -11.61 55.32
C GLY A 133 17.24 -12.78 54.95
N ALA A 134 17.65 -13.93 54.42
CA ALA A 134 18.94 -14.45 53.98
C ALA A 134 18.69 -15.70 53.08
N LYS A 135 19.53 -15.88 52.06
CA LYS A 135 20.13 -17.14 51.47
C LYS A 135 19.29 -18.44 51.44
N ARG A 136 19.29 -19.27 50.39
CA ARG A 136 20.41 -20.03 49.76
C ARG A 136 19.89 -20.65 48.43
N LYS A 137 20.67 -20.58 47.35
CA LYS A 137 21.40 -21.67 46.63
C LYS A 137 20.55 -22.87 46.18
N ASP A 138 20.79 -23.57 45.09
CA ASP A 138 21.56 -23.52 43.83
C ASP A 138 21.33 -24.95 43.27
N THR A 139 21.03 -25.15 41.99
CA THR A 139 21.52 -26.25 41.12
C THR A 139 20.71 -26.32 39.83
N GLY A 140 21.34 -25.97 38.70
CA GLY A 140 20.89 -26.35 37.36
C GLY A 140 21.44 -27.74 36.98
N PRO A 141 21.83 -27.94 35.71
CA PRO A 141 21.05 -27.99 34.49
C PRO A 141 20.95 -29.46 33.99
N ASN A 142 20.01 -29.81 33.11
CA ASN A 142 20.16 -31.07 32.38
C ASN A 142 19.61 -31.06 30.93
N LYS A 143 20.57 -31.24 30.01
CA LYS A 143 20.57 -31.81 28.65
C LYS A 143 21.99 -32.43 28.53
N PRO A 144 22.30 -33.36 27.61
CA PRO A 144 21.54 -34.03 26.55
C PRO A 144 21.76 -35.57 26.52
N GLY A 145 21.24 -36.28 25.51
CA GLY A 145 21.61 -37.68 25.21
C GLY A 145 21.21 -38.09 23.80
N ALA A 146 22.12 -38.74 23.07
CA ALA A 146 22.08 -39.08 21.64
C ALA A 146 22.44 -40.57 21.40
N LEU A 147 22.40 -41.00 20.11
CA LEU A 147 23.04 -42.18 19.46
C LEU A 147 22.23 -43.52 19.50
N THR A 148 22.16 -44.43 18.50
CA THR A 148 22.84 -44.65 17.18
C THR A 148 22.22 -45.86 16.40
N THR A 149 22.37 -45.86 15.04
CA THR A 149 22.73 -46.99 14.09
C THR A 149 21.74 -48.16 13.83
N GLU A 150 21.59 -48.90 12.70
CA GLU A 150 22.38 -49.28 11.47
C GLU A 150 21.48 -49.65 10.25
N SER A 151 22.17 -49.86 9.11
CA SER A 151 21.88 -50.25 7.72
C SER A 151 20.85 -51.36 7.36
N SER A 152 20.28 -51.23 6.15
CA SER A 152 20.40 -52.19 5.01
C SER A 152 19.94 -51.53 3.71
#